data_AF-A0A974SH91-F1
#
_entry.id   AF-A0A974SH91-F1
#
_cell.length_a   1.000
_cell.length_b   1.000
_cell.length_c   1.000
_cell.angle_alpha   90.00
_cell.angle_beta   90.00
_cell.angle_gamma   90.00
#
_symmetry.space_group_name_H-M   'P 1'
#
loop_
_entity.id
_entity.type
_entity.pdbx_description
1 polymer ?
#
loop_
_entity_poly.entity_id
_entity_poly.type
_entity_poly.pdbx_seq_one_letter_code
_entity_poly.pdbx_strand_id
1 'polypeptide(L)'
;MTRKDGTRLFLRVDFPDGRRLGPGKIMLLEAIREHRSILSAAKAIGMSYRRAWLLVDELDRMFEQRVIVTFPGRRGAGTEVTAFGERIIALYRAMERQAAKATNAALDELTQSLAADFHPRSHAEPGAATVAPAKAG
;
A
#
# COMPACT_ATOMS: atom_id res chain seq x y z
N MET A 1 -0.40 -0.68 -24.60
CA MET A 1 0.73 -1.53 -24.17
C MET A 1 1.11 -1.16 -22.75
N THR A 2 0.79 -1.99 -21.76
CA THR A 2 1.49 -2.03 -20.46
C THR A 2 1.10 -3.36 -19.80
N ARG A 3 1.96 -4.38 -19.91
CA ARG A 3 1.86 -5.53 -19.00
C ARG A 3 2.07 -4.98 -17.59
N LYS A 4 1.11 -5.25 -16.70
CA LYS A 4 1.16 -4.85 -15.29
C LYS A 4 1.72 -5.97 -14.42
N ASP A 5 2.52 -6.85 -15.02
CA ASP A 5 2.78 -8.18 -14.51
C ASP A 5 4.28 -8.37 -14.34
N GLY A 6 4.72 -8.03 -13.14
CA GLY A 6 6.04 -8.32 -12.60
C GLY A 6 5.93 -8.33 -11.08
N THR A 7 6.79 -9.10 -10.42
CA THR A 7 6.85 -9.16 -8.97
C THR A 7 7.10 -7.77 -8.40
N ARG A 8 6.25 -7.35 -7.45
CA ARG A 8 6.32 -6.02 -6.85
C ARG A 8 6.55 -6.13 -5.35
N LEU A 9 7.55 -5.40 -4.87
CA LEU A 9 7.81 -5.21 -3.45
C LEU A 9 7.11 -3.93 -2.98
N PHE A 10 6.36 -4.03 -1.88
CA PHE A 10 5.80 -2.88 -1.18
C PHE A 10 6.42 -2.78 0.21
N LEU A 11 6.80 -1.56 0.61
CA LEU A 11 7.31 -1.28 1.93
C LEU A 11 6.21 -0.70 2.83
N ARG A 12 6.18 -1.05 4.11
CA ARG A 12 5.39 -0.35 5.12
C ARG A 12 6.22 -0.22 6.38
N VAL A 13 6.21 0.96 6.97
CA VAL A 13 6.82 1.25 8.26
C VAL A 13 5.70 1.26 9.30
N ASP A 14 5.81 0.36 10.28
CA ASP A 14 4.95 0.35 11.47
C ASP A 14 5.68 1.01 12.62
N PHE A 15 5.02 1.98 13.26
CA PHE A 15 5.54 2.68 14.43
C PHE A 15 5.03 2.00 15.72
N PRO A 16 5.78 2.07 16.85
CA PRO A 16 5.43 1.39 18.09
C PRO A 16 4.06 1.75 18.67
N ASP A 17 3.56 2.95 18.37
CA ASP A 17 2.26 3.45 18.79
C ASP A 17 1.09 3.05 17.88
N GLY A 18 1.34 2.14 16.93
CA GLY A 18 0.34 1.62 16.00
C GLY A 18 0.12 2.47 14.75
N ARG A 19 0.78 3.64 14.62
CA ARG A 19 0.74 4.43 13.39
C ARG A 19 1.50 3.71 12.27
N ARG A 20 1.12 3.97 11.01
CA ARG A 20 1.69 3.27 9.85
C ARG A 20 1.94 4.18 8.68
N LEU A 21 3.15 4.16 8.11
CA LEU A 21 3.49 4.83 6.86
C LEU A 21 3.71 3.80 5.76
N GLY A 22 2.96 3.91 4.67
CA GLY A 22 3.04 2.95 3.56
C GLY A 22 2.67 3.58 2.23
N PRO A 23 2.58 2.78 1.15
CA PRO A 23 2.53 3.28 -0.22
C PRO A 23 1.30 4.16 -0.45
N GLY A 24 0.15 3.84 0.16
CA GLY A 24 -1.06 4.64 0.00
C GLY A 24 -0.94 6.08 0.51
N LYS A 25 -0.24 6.30 1.64
CA LYS A 25 -0.02 7.64 2.19
C LYS A 25 0.96 8.44 1.32
N ILE A 26 2.01 7.77 0.85
CA ILE A 26 3.05 8.40 0.02
C ILE A 26 2.51 8.74 -1.37
N MET A 27 1.75 7.83 -2.00
CA MET A 27 1.07 8.11 -3.26
C MET A 27 0.11 9.29 -3.14
N LEU A 28 -0.62 9.40 -2.03
CA LEU A 28 -1.51 10.54 -1.80
C LEU A 28 -0.72 11.85 -1.65
N LEU A 29 0.37 11.86 -0.90
CA LEU A 29 1.22 13.04 -0.76
C LEU A 29 1.80 13.50 -2.10
N GLU A 30 2.32 12.58 -2.90
CA GLU A 30 2.84 12.89 -4.23
C GLU A 30 1.76 13.44 -5.17
N ALA A 31 0.56 12.87 -5.11
CA ALA A 31 -0.57 13.35 -5.90
C ALA A 31 -1.06 14.73 -5.42
N ILE A 32 -1.03 15.03 -4.11
CA ILE A 32 -1.32 16.36 -3.59
C ILE A 32 -0.26 17.36 -4.05
N ARG A 33 1.03 16.99 -4.03
CA ARG A 33 2.11 17.83 -4.54
C ARG A 33 1.90 18.22 -6.00
N GLU A 34 1.43 17.29 -6.84
CA GLU A 34 1.17 17.54 -8.26
C GLU A 34 -0.11 18.35 -8.49
N HIS A 35 -1.23 17.96 -7.86
CA HIS A 35 -2.54 18.50 -8.19
C HIS A 35 -2.99 19.66 -7.30
N ARG A 36 -2.26 19.93 -6.22
CA ARG A 36 -2.54 20.97 -5.22
C ARG A 36 -3.98 20.93 -4.65
N SER A 37 -4.58 19.74 -4.59
CA SER A 37 -5.96 19.52 -4.15
C SER A 37 -6.15 18.07 -3.71
N ILE A 38 -6.74 17.84 -2.53
CA ILE A 38 -7.04 16.49 -2.01
C ILE A 38 -8.03 15.77 -2.93
N LEU A 39 -9.05 16.46 -3.44
CA LEU A 39 -10.06 15.85 -4.31
C LEU A 39 -9.45 15.42 -5.65
N SER A 40 -8.65 16.29 -6.27
CA SER A 40 -8.00 15.98 -7.55
C SER A 40 -6.96 14.87 -7.38
N ALA A 41 -6.17 14.92 -6.30
CA ALA A 41 -5.22 13.87 -5.95
C ALA A 41 -5.90 12.51 -5.76
N ALA A 42 -7.00 12.46 -4.99
CA ALA A 42 -7.76 11.24 -4.76
C ALA A 42 -8.27 10.64 -6.08
N LYS A 43 -8.85 11.48 -6.95
CA LYS A 43 -9.31 11.05 -8.28
C LYS A 43 -8.16 10.51 -9.15
N ALA A 44 -7.02 11.20 -9.17
CA ALA A 44 -5.86 10.82 -9.96
C ALA A 44 -5.30 9.44 -9.60
N ILE A 45 -5.30 9.09 -8.31
CA ILE A 45 -4.80 7.79 -7.82
C ILE A 45 -5.90 6.72 -7.64
N GLY A 46 -7.13 6.97 -8.13
CA GLY A 46 -8.24 6.02 -8.05
C GLY A 46 -8.75 5.76 -6.63
N MET A 47 -8.61 6.74 -5.74
CA MET A 47 -9.03 6.67 -4.33
C MET A 47 -10.30 7.49 -4.09
N SER A 48 -11.20 7.01 -3.22
CA SER A 48 -12.35 7.82 -2.81
C SER A 48 -11.90 9.03 -2.01
N TYR A 49 -12.60 10.16 -2.18
CA TYR A 49 -12.30 11.39 -1.44
C TYR A 49 -12.31 11.17 0.08
N ARG A 50 -13.29 10.41 0.60
CA ARG A 50 -13.37 10.04 2.03
C ARG A 50 -12.09 9.34 2.50
N ARG A 51 -11.57 8.39 1.72
CA ARG A 51 -10.34 7.67 2.08
C ARG A 51 -9.13 8.59 2.03
N ALA A 52 -9.03 9.46 1.04
CA ALA A 52 -7.96 10.45 0.97
C ALA A 52 -7.97 11.37 2.19
N TRP A 53 -9.15 11.84 2.61
CA TRP A 53 -9.29 12.68 3.79
C TRP A 53 -8.84 11.99 5.08
N LEU A 54 -9.21 10.72 5.27
CA LEU A 54 -8.76 9.94 6.44
C LEU A 54 -7.23 9.80 6.47
N LEU A 55 -6.59 9.59 5.31
CA LEU A 55 -5.14 9.50 5.25
C LEU A 55 -4.45 10.85 5.50
N VAL A 56 -5.03 11.96 5.02
CA VAL A 56 -4.55 13.32 5.32
C VAL A 56 -4.63 13.59 6.83
N ASP A 57 -5.77 13.31 7.45
CA ASP A 57 -5.97 13.49 8.89
C ASP A 57 -5.01 12.62 9.72
N GLU A 58 -4.78 11.37 9.30
CA GLU A 58 -3.79 10.52 9.94
C GLU A 58 -2.37 11.10 9.81
N LEU A 59 -1.95 11.51 8.60
CA LEU A 59 -0.64 12.11 8.34
C LEU A 59 -0.40 13.36 9.18
N ASP A 60 -1.41 14.19 9.37
CA ASP A 60 -1.35 15.42 10.15
C ASP A 60 -1.15 15.18 11.66
N ARG A 61 -1.53 13.99 12.15
CA ARG A 61 -1.38 13.55 13.55
C ARG A 61 -0.21 12.60 13.77
N MET A 62 0.49 12.20 12.70
CA MET A 62 1.59 11.24 12.77
C MET A 62 2.91 11.84 13.25
N PHE A 63 3.10 13.15 13.07
CA PHE A 63 4.40 13.79 13.28
C PHE A 63 4.26 15.12 14.03
N GLU A 64 5.37 15.58 14.59
CA GLU A 64 5.45 16.86 15.32
C GLU A 64 5.32 18.08 14.41
N GLN A 65 5.46 17.90 13.09
CA GLN A 65 5.36 18.94 12.08
C GLN A 65 4.24 18.60 11.09
N ARG A 66 3.53 19.64 10.66
CA ARG A 66 2.49 19.53 9.64
C ARG A 66 3.06 18.96 8.35
N VAL A 67 2.46 17.90 7.83
CA VAL A 67 2.84 17.27 6.56
C VAL A 67 2.17 17.98 5.38
N ILE A 68 0.97 18.52 5.59
CA ILE A 68 0.12 19.15 4.58
C ILE A 68 -0.39 20.48 5.13
N VAL A 69 -0.52 21.49 4.27
CA VAL A 69 -1.20 22.77 4.58
C VAL A 69 -2.31 23.02 3.56
N THR A 70 -3.43 23.56 4.03
CA THR A 70 -4.58 23.89 3.18
C THR A 70 -4.88 25.37 3.28
N PHE A 71 -4.98 26.03 2.12
CA PHE A 71 -5.28 27.45 1.99
C PHE A 71 -6.74 27.64 1.54
N PRO A 72 -7.61 28.25 2.36
CA PRO A 72 -8.99 28.53 1.96
C PRO A 72 -9.06 29.73 0.99
N GLY A 73 -10.06 29.76 0.09
CA GLY A 73 -10.35 30.94 -0.76
C GLY A 73 -10.59 30.65 -2.24
N ARG A 74 -10.52 31.69 -3.10
CA ARG A 74 -10.72 31.60 -4.56
C ARG A 74 -9.44 31.74 -5.40
N ARG A 75 -8.47 32.58 -4.98
CA ARG A 75 -7.18 32.76 -5.66
C ARG A 75 -6.06 32.31 -4.72
N GLY A 76 -5.26 31.33 -5.15
CA GLY A 76 -4.23 30.71 -4.30
C GLY A 76 -4.75 29.65 -3.32
N ALA A 77 -6.04 29.29 -3.39
CA ALA A 77 -6.60 28.22 -2.59
C ALA A 77 -6.15 26.86 -3.10
N GLY A 78 -5.93 25.92 -2.18
CA GLY A 78 -5.45 24.59 -2.50
C GLY A 78 -4.83 23.90 -1.31
N THR A 79 -4.28 22.73 -1.56
CA THR A 79 -3.59 21.91 -0.57
C THR A 79 -2.17 21.68 -1.04
N GLU A 80 -1.19 21.93 -0.19
CA GLU A 80 0.23 21.74 -0.50
C GLU A 80 0.89 20.80 0.50
N VAL A 81 1.87 20.05 0.01
CA VAL A 81 2.79 19.29 0.87
C VAL A 81 3.81 20.27 1.45
N THR A 82 4.03 20.21 2.76
CA THR A 82 5.03 21.07 3.40
C THR A 82 6.44 20.62 3.08
N ALA A 83 7.45 21.45 3.38
CA ALA A 83 8.85 21.03 3.29
C ALA A 83 9.15 19.77 4.14
N PHE A 84 8.45 19.58 5.26
CA PHE A 84 8.56 18.37 6.06
C PHE A 84 7.91 17.17 5.37
N GLY A 85 6.73 17.35 4.75
CA GLY A 85 6.10 16.32 3.94
C GLY A 85 6.96 15.88 2.74
N GLU A 86 7.63 16.81 2.05
CA GLU A 86 8.58 16.46 0.98
C GLU A 86 9.75 15.61 1.50
N ARG A 87 10.26 15.92 2.70
CA ARG A 87 11.29 15.07 3.34
C ARG A 87 10.77 13.66 3.63
N ILE A 88 9.53 13.51 4.09
CA ILE A 88 8.92 12.18 4.32
C ILE A 88 8.85 11.39 3.00
N ILE A 89 8.38 12.02 1.92
CA ILE A 89 8.34 11.39 0.59
C ILE A 89 9.75 10.94 0.19
N ALA A 90 10.75 11.83 0.30
CA ALA A 90 12.12 11.54 -0.08
C ALA A 90 12.73 10.38 0.73
N LEU A 91 12.55 10.38 2.06
CA LEU A 91 13.00 9.30 2.95
C LEU A 91 12.36 7.98 2.59
N TYR A 92 11.04 7.97 2.40
CA TYR A 92 10.31 6.75 2.06
C TYR A 92 10.76 6.17 0.70
N ARG A 93 10.89 7.02 -0.33
CA ARG A 93 11.40 6.59 -1.64
C ARG A 93 12.86 6.12 -1.58
N ALA A 94 13.68 6.68 -0.68
CA ALA A 94 15.03 6.20 -0.45
C ALA A 94 15.04 4.80 0.18
N MET A 95 14.19 4.56 1.19
CA MET A 95 14.03 3.24 1.79
C MET A 95 13.55 2.20 0.77
N GLU A 96 12.58 2.54 -0.10
CA GLU A 96 12.13 1.64 -1.16
C GLU A 96 13.26 1.27 -2.13
N ARG A 97 14.06 2.25 -2.57
CA ARG A 97 15.22 1.98 -3.45
C ARG A 97 16.26 1.09 -2.79
N GLN A 98 16.54 1.32 -1.51
CA GLN A 98 17.49 0.51 -0.75
C GLN A 98 16.98 -0.91 -0.55
N ALA A 99 15.71 -1.07 -0.18
CA ALA A 99 15.07 -2.38 -0.01
C ALA A 99 15.08 -3.15 -1.34
N ALA A 100 14.62 -2.53 -2.43
CA ALA A 100 14.62 -3.16 -3.75
C ALA A 100 16.02 -3.63 -4.18
N LYS A 101 17.05 -2.80 -3.96
CA LYS A 101 18.44 -3.19 -4.23
C LYS A 101 18.89 -4.37 -3.38
N ALA A 102 18.57 -4.37 -2.09
CA ALA A 102 18.99 -5.41 -1.16
C ALA A 102 18.26 -6.74 -1.41
N THR A 103 17.03 -6.71 -1.92
CA THR A 103 16.20 -7.91 -2.10
C THR A 103 16.19 -8.44 -3.54
N ASN A 104 16.95 -7.85 -4.48
CA ASN A 104 16.81 -8.16 -5.90
C ASN A 104 16.96 -9.66 -6.21
N ALA A 105 18.03 -10.30 -5.71
CA ALA A 105 18.27 -11.73 -5.95
C ALA A 105 17.15 -12.62 -5.38
N ALA A 106 16.64 -12.30 -4.19
CA ALA A 106 15.54 -13.04 -3.58
C ALA A 106 14.21 -12.83 -4.34
N LEU A 107 13.96 -11.63 -4.86
CA LEU A 107 12.80 -11.37 -5.71
C LEU A 107 12.89 -12.11 -7.04
N ASP A 108 14.08 -12.21 -7.64
CA ASP A 108 14.32 -12.97 -8.86
C ASP A 108 14.05 -14.47 -8.62
N GLU A 109 14.58 -15.04 -7.53
CA GLU A 109 14.32 -16.43 -7.13
C GLU A 109 12.82 -16.68 -6.92
N LEU A 110 12.13 -15.82 -6.16
CA LEU A 110 10.67 -15.92 -5.97
C LEU A 110 9.93 -15.86 -7.30
N THR A 111 10.33 -14.96 -8.20
CA THR A 111 9.69 -14.80 -9.52
C THR A 111 9.89 -16.04 -10.39
N GLN A 112 11.10 -16.62 -10.39
CA GLN A 112 11.42 -17.83 -11.14
C GLN A 112 10.71 -19.07 -10.56
N SER A 113 10.43 -19.08 -9.26
CA SER A 113 9.70 -20.17 -8.59
C SER A 113 8.20 -20.21 -8.89
N LEU A 114 7.64 -19.17 -9.53
CA LEU A 114 6.24 -19.14 -9.93
C LEU A 114 5.97 -20.18 -11.02
N ALA A 115 5.44 -21.33 -10.63
CA ALA A 115 4.95 -22.34 -11.56
C ALA A 115 3.59 -21.91 -12.12
N ALA A 116 3.51 -21.67 -13.44
CA ALA A 116 2.26 -21.30 -14.10
C ALA A 116 1.16 -22.39 -13.97
N ASP A 117 1.56 -23.66 -13.82
CA ASP A 117 0.66 -24.82 -13.88
C ASP A 117 0.56 -25.60 -12.56
N PHE A 118 1.09 -25.08 -11.46
CA PHE A 118 1.04 -25.80 -10.18
C PHE A 118 -0.38 -25.85 -9.62
N HIS A 119 -1.02 -27.02 -9.73
CA HIS A 119 -2.27 -27.35 -9.04
C HIS A 119 -1.92 -28.17 -7.79
N PRO A 120 -2.05 -27.62 -6.57
CA PRO A 120 -1.88 -28.43 -5.38
C PRO A 120 -2.92 -29.56 -5.43
N ARG A 121 -2.45 -30.81 -5.33
CA ARG A 121 -3.36 -31.95 -5.14
C ARG A 121 -4.21 -31.62 -3.91
N SER A 122 -5.54 -31.66 -4.05
CA SER A 122 -6.38 -31.50 -2.87
C SER A 122 -5.93 -32.56 -1.86
N HIS A 123 -5.68 -32.14 -0.63
CA HIS A 123 -5.59 -33.07 0.48
C HIS A 123 -7.00 -33.67 0.63
N ALA A 124 -7.31 -34.70 -0.16
CA ALA A 124 -8.30 -35.66 0.24
C ALA A 124 -7.70 -36.37 1.46
N GLU A 125 -8.15 -36.01 2.65
CA GLU A 125 -7.86 -36.78 3.85
C GLU A 125 -8.26 -38.25 3.57
N PRO A 126 -7.33 -39.21 3.66
CA PRO A 126 -7.69 -40.60 3.51
C PRO A 126 -8.31 -41.08 4.84
N GLY A 127 -9.64 -41.05 4.95
CA GLY A 127 -10.30 -41.75 6.05
C GLY A 127 -11.63 -41.21 6.56
N ALA A 128 -12.64 -41.07 5.71
CA ALA A 128 -14.03 -41.21 6.15
C ALA A 128 -14.64 -42.42 5.44
N ALA A 129 -14.07 -43.60 5.73
CA ALA A 129 -14.70 -44.85 5.34
C ALA A 129 -16.03 -44.99 6.11
N THR A 130 -17.11 -44.89 5.35
CA THR A 130 -18.47 -45.33 5.64
C THR A 130 -18.55 -46.43 6.71
N VAL A 131 -19.06 -46.08 7.90
CA VAL A 131 -19.65 -47.06 8.81
C VAL A 131 -21.14 -47.12 8.49
N ALA A 132 -21.54 -48.20 7.81
CA ALA A 132 -22.94 -48.54 7.61
C ALA A 132 -23.61 -48.89 8.95
N PRO A 133 -24.88 -48.51 9.19
CA PRO A 133 -25.55 -48.92 10.41
C PRO A 133 -25.92 -50.41 10.33
N ALA A 134 -25.47 -51.16 11.33
CA ALA A 134 -25.91 -52.53 11.58
C ALA A 134 -27.41 -52.51 11.93
N LYS A 135 -28.19 -53.33 11.23
CA LYS A 135 -29.59 -53.62 11.58
C LYS A 135 -29.65 -54.29 12.95
N ALA A 136 -30.49 -53.77 13.84
CA ALA A 136 -30.88 -54.43 15.07
C ALA A 136 -32.39 -54.73 15.01
N GLY A 137 -32.72 -56.00 15.31
CA GLY A 137 -33.93 -56.53 15.95
C GLY A 137 -35.27 -55.93 15.60
#